data_AF-A0A3Q9WQY0-F1
#
_entry.id   AF-A0A3Q9WQY0-F1
#
_cell.length_a   1.000
_cell.length_b   1.000
_cell.length_c   1.000
_cell.angle_alpha   90.00
_cell.angle_beta   90.00
_cell.angle_gamma   90.00
#
_symmetry.space_group_name_H-M   'P 1'
#
loop_
_entity.id
_entity.type
_entity.pdbx_description
1 polymer ?
#
loop_
_entity_poly.entity_id
_entity_poly.type
_entity_poly.pdbx_seq_one_letter_code
_entity_poly.pdbx_strand_id
1 'polypeptide(L)'
;MTNRYLGSGTVDSTHSGLTGPIPGHLPGRLTISLWDFSWYTRAEPGGPYADLDAACAETAALGYNTIRICAAPLLLFGRLGLDDLASALDIEGLGARPDGGYFGQRTRWYDAPGGYTVNLHDRLTELFDAAARLGLVVILASWEYQQSPAFARSQEWFRAIDGVALGDRYALLAAAWDRLITALTSAGHRQRIALVELHNEVDFSILPALQDGGSDAVLQLREQHPDLLITASYGKPPHLTMHELPGGLGAAQFHIYSYGVLDALQKRIDIRSENTANFPNPELRTLLRADAPTPADYGRAAEWKYAATVVTDQMVYGYDWIDADAWDAWLYNEYGTYREVMRREIESRVIAVAGWARWQQVPAVIGEGWIGYTPLLGTFEEGPVGRELAVHGITTALDHGVWGMVLGSNAAPHHPFWFSKAWQQQTNALILDHP
;
A
#
# COMPACT_ATOMS: atom_id res chain seq x y z
N MET A 1 22.25 52.43 1.51
CA MET A 1 21.29 51.57 0.80
C MET A 1 20.12 51.33 1.74
N THR A 2 18.90 51.62 1.28
CA THR A 2 17.66 51.63 2.06
C THR A 2 17.05 50.23 2.11
N ASN A 3 16.97 49.63 3.30
CA ASN A 3 16.19 48.41 3.57
C ASN A 3 14.68 48.72 3.52
N ARG A 4 14.14 48.93 2.31
CA ARG A 4 12.75 49.35 2.10
C ARG A 4 11.78 48.18 1.95
N TYR A 5 12.29 46.98 1.69
CA TYR A 5 11.52 45.75 1.62
C TYR A 5 12.18 44.71 2.52
N LEU A 6 11.73 44.65 3.77
CA LEU A 6 11.89 43.47 4.60
C LEU A 6 10.78 42.51 4.18
N GLY A 7 10.86 41.94 2.97
CA GLY A 7 10.11 40.71 2.70
C GLY A 7 10.45 39.79 3.85
N SER A 8 9.45 39.40 4.65
CA SER A 8 9.63 38.67 5.91
C SER A 8 10.67 37.61 5.67
N GLY A 9 11.87 37.79 6.23
CA GLY A 9 12.99 36.89 6.02
C GLY A 9 12.54 35.53 6.47
N THR A 10 12.09 34.71 5.52
CA THR A 10 12.00 33.28 5.69
C THR A 10 13.45 32.87 5.79
N VAL A 11 13.97 32.87 7.01
CA VAL A 11 15.21 32.18 7.34
C VAL A 11 15.04 30.81 6.69
N ASP A 12 15.91 30.48 5.74
CA ASP A 12 16.03 29.12 5.25
C ASP A 12 16.32 28.27 6.48
N SER A 13 15.28 27.70 7.08
CA SER A 13 15.46 26.66 8.05
C SER A 13 16.14 25.56 7.28
N THR A 14 17.43 25.35 7.52
CA THR A 14 18.15 24.22 6.97
C THR A 14 17.36 22.97 7.33
N HIS A 15 16.63 22.40 6.36
CA HIS A 15 15.87 21.17 6.54
C HIS A 15 16.80 19.95 6.56
N SER A 16 18.05 20.13 6.99
CA SER A 16 19.05 19.07 7.01
C SER A 16 18.71 18.06 8.11
N GLY A 17 18.75 16.78 7.74
CA GLY A 17 18.47 15.66 8.63
C GLY A 17 17.00 15.24 8.63
N LEU A 18 16.75 14.12 9.29
CA LEU A 18 15.47 13.42 9.33
C LEU A 18 14.36 14.27 9.97
N THR A 19 13.10 13.99 9.62
CA THR A 19 11.96 14.75 10.15
C THR A 19 11.70 14.53 11.65
N GLY A 20 12.16 13.42 12.21
CA GLY A 20 12.01 13.08 13.62
C GLY A 20 12.95 11.94 14.05
N PRO A 21 12.93 11.56 15.33
CA PRO A 21 13.80 10.52 15.87
C PRO A 21 13.39 9.14 15.35
N ILE A 22 14.39 8.27 15.17
CA ILE A 22 14.21 6.86 14.79
C ILE A 22 14.68 6.00 15.98
N PRO A 23 13.95 4.93 16.35
CA PRO A 23 14.43 3.94 17.31
C PRO A 23 15.81 3.40 16.95
N GLY A 24 16.75 3.38 17.91
CA GLY A 24 18.17 3.09 17.64
C GLY A 24 18.49 1.67 17.13
N HIS A 25 17.51 0.76 17.15
CA HIS A 25 17.65 -0.59 16.60
C HIS A 25 17.30 -0.68 15.11
N LEU A 26 16.74 0.39 14.54
CA LEU A 26 16.30 0.45 13.16
C LEU A 26 17.34 1.09 12.24
N PRO A 27 17.32 0.78 10.93
CA PRO A 27 18.20 1.42 9.96
C PRO A 27 17.99 2.94 9.87
N GLY A 28 19.06 3.67 9.55
CA GLY A 28 19.02 5.13 9.37
C GLY A 28 18.13 5.60 8.21
N ARG A 29 17.87 4.73 7.23
CA ARG A 29 16.95 4.93 6.10
C ARG A 29 16.23 3.62 5.78
N LEU A 30 14.98 3.71 5.33
CA LEU A 30 14.24 2.55 4.83
C LEU A 30 14.04 2.66 3.32
N THR A 31 14.45 1.63 2.59
CA THR A 31 13.88 1.35 1.28
C THR A 31 12.90 0.19 1.42
N ILE A 32 11.68 0.42 0.96
CA ILE A 32 10.51 -0.40 1.28
C ILE A 32 10.04 -1.13 0.01
N SER A 33 9.90 -2.45 0.10
CA SER A 33 9.09 -3.24 -0.84
C SER A 33 7.70 -3.47 -0.22
N LEU A 34 6.66 -3.05 -0.93
CA LEU A 34 5.27 -3.24 -0.52
C LEU A 34 4.80 -4.63 -0.92
N TRP A 35 4.66 -5.50 0.07
CA TRP A 35 4.16 -6.87 -0.12
C TRP A 35 2.67 -7.01 0.22
N ASP A 36 2.10 -6.03 0.91
CA ASP A 36 0.67 -5.96 1.30
C ASP A 36 0.15 -7.30 1.83
N PHE A 37 -0.99 -7.79 1.35
CA PHE A 37 -1.54 -9.12 1.67
C PHE A 37 -1.04 -10.21 0.70
N SER A 38 -0.31 -9.84 -0.35
CA SER A 38 0.17 -10.74 -1.39
C SER A 38 1.10 -11.83 -0.85
N TRP A 39 1.81 -11.59 0.26
CA TRP A 39 2.66 -12.62 0.88
C TRP A 39 1.89 -13.88 1.34
N TYR A 40 0.56 -13.80 1.52
CA TYR A 40 -0.30 -14.95 1.75
C TYR A 40 -1.38 -15.17 0.68
N THR A 41 -1.77 -14.15 -0.10
CA THR A 41 -2.74 -14.32 -1.20
C THR A 41 -2.11 -14.66 -2.56
N ARG A 42 -0.77 -14.65 -2.64
CA ARG A 42 0.05 -15.10 -3.78
C ARG A 42 1.06 -16.18 -3.36
N ALA A 43 0.59 -17.09 -2.51
CA ALA A 43 1.33 -18.20 -1.94
C ALA A 43 0.94 -19.56 -2.56
N GLU A 44 0.31 -19.54 -3.75
CA GLU A 44 0.04 -20.75 -4.52
C GLU A 44 1.33 -21.55 -4.77
N PRO A 45 1.26 -22.89 -4.96
CA PRO A 45 2.44 -23.68 -5.30
C PRO A 45 3.19 -23.12 -6.52
N GLY A 46 4.46 -22.76 -6.34
CA GLY A 46 5.29 -22.13 -7.37
C GLY A 46 5.03 -20.62 -7.59
N GLY A 47 4.11 -20.04 -6.81
CA GLY A 47 3.83 -18.61 -6.79
C GLY A 47 4.95 -17.79 -6.14
N PRO A 48 4.88 -16.45 -6.26
CA PRO A 48 5.96 -15.54 -5.89
C PRO A 48 6.28 -15.54 -4.38
N TYR A 49 5.33 -15.94 -3.54
CA TYR A 49 5.53 -16.05 -2.09
C TYR A 49 5.34 -17.48 -1.57
N ALA A 50 5.38 -18.50 -2.43
CA ALA A 50 5.30 -19.88 -1.98
C ALA A 50 6.41 -20.23 -0.97
N ASP A 51 7.61 -19.68 -1.18
CA ASP A 51 8.78 -19.76 -0.30
C ASP A 51 9.13 -18.34 0.20
N LEU A 52 8.85 -18.08 1.48
CA LEU A 52 9.07 -16.75 2.06
C LEU A 52 10.56 -16.46 2.28
N ASP A 53 11.39 -17.48 2.49
CA ASP A 53 12.84 -17.30 2.61
C ASP A 53 13.44 -16.84 1.28
N ALA A 54 13.05 -17.49 0.18
CA ALA A 54 13.46 -17.11 -1.17
C ALA A 54 12.96 -15.69 -1.54
N ALA A 55 11.71 -15.36 -1.25
CA ALA A 55 11.14 -14.04 -1.53
C ALA A 55 11.86 -12.93 -0.74
N CYS A 56 12.14 -13.15 0.55
CA CYS A 56 12.93 -12.23 1.35
C CYS A 56 14.37 -12.12 0.81
N ALA A 57 14.99 -13.23 0.38
CA ALA A 57 16.36 -13.24 -0.10
C ALA A 57 16.50 -12.44 -1.39
N GLU A 58 15.56 -12.58 -2.33
CA GLU A 58 15.52 -11.77 -3.54
C GLU A 58 15.29 -10.29 -3.23
N THR A 59 14.41 -9.99 -2.27
CA THR A 59 14.15 -8.62 -1.83
C THR A 59 15.40 -7.96 -1.26
N ALA A 60 16.13 -8.64 -0.38
CA ALA A 60 17.41 -8.18 0.14
C ALA A 60 18.46 -8.03 -0.98
N ALA A 61 18.51 -8.96 -1.94
CA ALA A 61 19.43 -8.90 -3.07
C ALA A 61 19.16 -7.74 -4.04
N LEU A 62 17.91 -7.23 -4.09
CA LEU A 62 17.55 -6.01 -4.81
C LEU A 62 17.90 -4.73 -4.03
N GLY A 63 18.43 -4.85 -2.81
CA GLY A 63 18.87 -3.73 -1.99
C GLY A 63 17.80 -3.19 -1.04
N TYR A 64 16.63 -3.81 -0.96
CA TYR A 64 15.64 -3.46 0.05
C TYR A 64 16.11 -3.89 1.45
N ASN A 65 15.85 -3.06 2.45
CA ASN A 65 16.07 -3.42 3.86
C ASN A 65 14.76 -3.55 4.65
N THR A 66 13.63 -3.24 4.02
CA THR A 66 12.31 -3.20 4.65
C THR A 66 11.25 -3.81 3.76
N ILE A 67 10.35 -4.59 4.35
CA ILE A 67 9.10 -5.03 3.73
C ILE A 67 7.90 -4.44 4.47
N ARG A 68 6.86 -4.05 3.74
CA ARG A 68 5.58 -3.57 4.29
C ARG A 68 4.48 -4.57 3.97
N ILE A 69 3.80 -5.07 5.01
CA ILE A 69 2.82 -6.16 4.88
C ILE A 69 1.48 -5.82 5.53
N CYS A 70 0.43 -6.47 5.04
CA CYS A 70 -0.78 -6.72 5.79
C CYS A 70 -0.52 -7.87 6.78
N ALA A 71 -0.49 -7.58 8.07
CA ALA A 71 -0.26 -8.55 9.13
C ALA A 71 -1.54 -9.27 9.59
N ALA A 72 -2.70 -8.88 9.07
CA ALA A 72 -4.02 -9.45 9.39
C ALA A 72 -4.30 -9.62 10.91
N PRO A 73 -4.11 -8.56 11.73
CA PRO A 73 -4.29 -8.65 13.17
C PRO A 73 -5.68 -9.11 13.61
N LEU A 74 -6.78 -8.76 12.91
CA LEU A 74 -8.13 -9.17 13.30
C LEU A 74 -8.37 -10.65 13.04
N LEU A 75 -7.90 -11.18 11.92
CA LEU A 75 -7.97 -12.61 11.62
C LEU A 75 -7.19 -13.44 12.65
N LEU A 76 -5.94 -13.06 12.90
CA LEU A 76 -5.01 -13.85 13.74
C LEU A 76 -5.21 -13.62 15.25
N PHE A 77 -5.57 -12.40 15.63
CA PHE A 77 -5.57 -11.97 17.03
C PHE A 77 -6.81 -11.17 17.41
N GLY A 78 -7.84 -11.05 16.57
CA GLY A 78 -9.05 -10.27 16.85
C GLY A 78 -9.97 -10.89 17.91
N ARG A 79 -9.81 -12.18 18.23
CA ARG A 79 -10.74 -12.95 19.09
C ARG A 79 -12.19 -12.92 18.57
N LEU A 80 -12.34 -12.97 17.25
CA LEU A 80 -13.62 -12.98 16.55
C LEU A 80 -14.14 -14.41 16.28
N GLY A 81 -13.52 -15.43 16.87
CA GLY A 81 -13.82 -16.84 16.57
C GLY A 81 -13.31 -17.29 15.20
N LEU A 82 -12.24 -16.67 14.70
CA LEU A 82 -11.65 -16.95 13.38
C LEU A 82 -10.40 -17.84 13.45
N ASP A 83 -10.07 -18.40 14.62
CA ASP A 83 -8.81 -19.13 14.84
C ASP A 83 -8.68 -20.36 13.91
N ASP A 84 -9.79 -21.09 13.71
CA ASP A 84 -9.84 -22.23 12.77
C ASP A 84 -9.66 -21.76 11.32
N LEU A 85 -10.30 -20.64 10.94
CA LEU A 85 -10.15 -20.05 9.61
C LEU A 85 -8.72 -19.56 9.38
N ALA A 86 -8.08 -18.95 10.38
CA ALA A 86 -6.71 -18.48 10.29
C ALA A 86 -5.70 -19.63 10.15
N SER A 87 -5.99 -20.78 10.75
CA SER A 87 -5.14 -21.98 10.69
C SER A 87 -5.27 -22.76 9.37
N ALA A 88 -6.37 -22.55 8.64
CA ALA A 88 -6.65 -23.18 7.35
C ALA A 88 -7.41 -22.21 6.43
N LEU A 89 -6.75 -21.10 6.07
CA LEU A 89 -7.33 -20.06 5.24
C LEU A 89 -7.31 -20.51 3.77
N ASP A 90 -8.48 -20.88 3.25
CA ASP A 90 -8.65 -21.13 1.82
C ASP A 90 -8.65 -19.81 1.04
N ILE A 91 -7.72 -19.67 0.09
CA ILE A 91 -7.64 -18.53 -0.83
C ILE A 91 -8.37 -18.88 -2.12
N GLU A 92 -9.21 -17.96 -2.59
CA GLU A 92 -9.96 -18.09 -3.85
C GLU A 92 -9.78 -16.89 -4.80
N GLY A 93 -9.01 -15.88 -4.36
CA GLY A 93 -9.01 -14.60 -5.07
C GLY A 93 -10.40 -13.97 -5.06
N LEU A 94 -10.80 -13.37 -6.17
CA LEU A 94 -12.17 -12.86 -6.36
C LEU A 94 -13.17 -13.96 -6.81
N GLY A 95 -12.73 -15.21 -6.99
CA GLY A 95 -13.58 -16.33 -7.38
C GLY A 95 -13.49 -16.69 -8.87
N ALA A 96 -14.05 -17.85 -9.20
CA ALA A 96 -14.08 -18.39 -10.57
C ALA A 96 -15.13 -17.69 -11.44
N ARG A 97 -14.79 -17.48 -12.72
CA ARG A 97 -15.67 -16.94 -13.76
C ARG A 97 -16.46 -18.07 -14.44
N PRO A 98 -17.64 -17.78 -15.02
CA PRO A 98 -18.46 -18.78 -15.72
C PRO A 98 -17.75 -19.48 -16.88
N ASP A 99 -16.74 -18.85 -17.48
CA ASP A 99 -15.96 -19.37 -18.61
C ASP A 99 -14.76 -20.24 -18.19
N GLY A 100 -14.58 -20.49 -16.89
CA GLY A 100 -13.47 -21.27 -16.34
C GLY A 100 -12.22 -20.46 -15.99
N GLY A 101 -12.24 -19.13 -16.17
CA GLY A 101 -11.22 -18.22 -15.64
C GLY A 101 -11.46 -17.82 -14.18
N TYR A 102 -10.74 -16.80 -13.73
CA TYR A 102 -10.93 -16.14 -12.42
C TYR A 102 -11.12 -14.64 -12.63
N PHE A 103 -11.79 -13.98 -11.70
CA PHE A 103 -11.92 -12.52 -11.68
C PHE A 103 -10.62 -11.90 -11.19
N GLY A 104 -10.19 -10.78 -11.79
CA GLY A 104 -9.05 -10.00 -11.34
C GLY A 104 -7.69 -10.44 -11.89
N GLN A 105 -7.64 -11.38 -12.85
CA GLN A 105 -6.38 -11.98 -13.34
C GLN A 105 -5.37 -11.00 -13.96
N ARG A 106 -5.81 -9.83 -14.40
CA ARG A 106 -4.91 -8.74 -14.84
C ARG A 106 -5.20 -7.44 -14.13
N THR A 107 -5.88 -7.53 -13.00
CA THR A 107 -6.12 -6.43 -12.07
C THR A 107 -5.05 -6.50 -11.00
N ARG A 108 -4.17 -5.49 -10.98
CA ARG A 108 -2.99 -5.46 -10.11
C ARG A 108 -3.39 -5.66 -8.63
N TRP A 109 -2.65 -6.45 -7.85
CA TRP A 109 -2.98 -6.86 -6.47
C TRP A 109 -4.22 -7.77 -6.31
N TYR A 110 -5.06 -7.91 -7.34
CA TYR A 110 -6.23 -8.80 -7.32
C TYR A 110 -6.02 -10.08 -8.12
N ASP A 111 -4.87 -10.23 -8.78
CA ASP A 111 -4.50 -11.37 -9.62
C ASP A 111 -4.08 -12.60 -8.81
N ALA A 112 -4.74 -12.82 -7.66
CA ALA A 112 -4.63 -14.01 -6.85
C ALA A 112 -5.36 -15.19 -7.51
N PRO A 113 -4.66 -16.27 -7.90
CA PRO A 113 -5.26 -17.36 -8.68
C PRO A 113 -6.25 -18.23 -7.88
N GLY A 114 -6.18 -18.21 -6.55
CA GLY A 114 -7.03 -19.03 -5.68
C GLY A 114 -6.74 -20.54 -5.77
N GLY A 115 -7.50 -21.35 -5.02
CA GLY A 115 -7.47 -22.81 -5.09
C GLY A 115 -6.44 -23.49 -4.17
N TYR A 116 -5.99 -22.81 -3.12
CA TYR A 116 -5.03 -23.34 -2.15
C TYR A 116 -5.34 -22.86 -0.73
N THR A 117 -4.75 -23.52 0.26
CA THR A 117 -4.96 -23.25 1.68
C THR A 117 -3.65 -22.85 2.34
N VAL A 118 -3.70 -21.87 3.24
CA VAL A 118 -2.53 -21.46 4.03
C VAL A 118 -2.84 -21.47 5.52
N ASN A 119 -1.86 -21.84 6.35
CA ASN A 119 -1.90 -21.52 7.78
C ASN A 119 -1.25 -20.15 7.98
N LEU A 120 -2.06 -19.12 8.26
CA LEU A 120 -1.55 -17.75 8.32
C LEU A 120 -0.71 -17.49 9.58
N HIS A 121 -0.95 -18.21 10.69
CA HIS A 121 -0.11 -18.14 11.87
C HIS A 121 1.31 -18.65 11.56
N ASP A 122 1.42 -19.86 11.02
CA ASP A 122 2.73 -20.46 10.69
C ASP A 122 3.48 -19.61 9.68
N ARG A 123 2.78 -19.11 8.65
CA ARG A 123 3.40 -18.26 7.63
C ARG A 123 3.87 -16.92 8.21
N LEU A 124 3.15 -16.30 9.15
CA LEU A 124 3.61 -15.07 9.79
C LEU A 124 4.93 -15.31 10.54
N THR A 125 5.04 -16.43 11.25
CA THR A 125 6.30 -16.82 11.90
C THR A 125 7.41 -17.07 10.87
N GLU A 126 7.13 -17.82 9.79
CA GLU A 126 8.07 -18.09 8.71
C GLU A 126 8.62 -16.80 8.07
N LEU A 127 7.73 -15.82 7.81
CA LEU A 127 8.10 -14.50 7.29
C LEU A 127 9.08 -13.78 8.21
N PHE A 128 8.79 -13.75 9.50
CA PHE A 128 9.62 -13.04 10.48
C PHE A 128 10.97 -13.73 10.72
N ASP A 129 10.99 -15.05 10.67
CA ASP A 129 12.22 -15.85 10.70
C ASP A 129 13.08 -15.58 9.45
N ALA A 130 12.48 -15.54 8.25
CA ALA A 130 13.16 -15.20 7.01
C ALA A 130 13.71 -13.77 7.02
N ALA A 131 12.88 -12.80 7.42
CA ALA A 131 13.28 -11.41 7.58
C ALA A 131 14.46 -11.26 8.55
N ALA A 132 14.44 -12.01 9.68
CA ALA A 132 15.54 -12.01 10.64
C ALA A 132 16.85 -12.56 10.04
N ARG A 133 16.80 -13.69 9.31
CA ARG A 133 17.98 -14.26 8.65
C ARG A 133 18.63 -13.31 7.64
N LEU A 134 17.81 -12.50 6.98
CA LEU A 134 18.23 -11.64 5.88
C LEU A 134 18.42 -10.17 6.29
N GLY A 135 18.27 -9.87 7.59
CA GLY A 135 18.47 -8.53 8.13
C GLY A 135 17.39 -7.51 7.74
N LEU A 136 16.25 -7.98 7.23
CA LEU A 136 15.12 -7.12 6.91
C LEU A 136 14.39 -6.67 8.19
N VAL A 137 13.78 -5.50 8.13
CA VAL A 137 12.78 -5.04 9.10
C VAL A 137 11.39 -4.98 8.43
N VAL A 138 10.33 -5.00 9.23
CA VAL A 138 8.95 -5.17 8.78
C VAL A 138 8.09 -4.01 9.25
N ILE A 139 7.43 -3.34 8.31
CA ILE A 139 6.31 -2.44 8.60
C ILE A 139 5.04 -3.28 8.63
N LEU A 140 4.32 -3.23 9.74
CA LEU A 140 3.09 -3.96 9.96
C LEU A 140 1.89 -3.04 9.75
N ALA A 141 1.02 -3.36 8.80
CA ALA A 141 -0.26 -2.69 8.59
C ALA A 141 -1.42 -3.70 8.56
N SER A 142 -2.65 -3.20 8.49
CA SER A 142 -3.84 -4.01 8.24
C SER A 142 -4.61 -3.45 7.05
N TRP A 143 -5.07 -4.34 6.17
CA TRP A 143 -5.99 -4.04 5.06
C TRP A 143 -7.37 -4.67 5.32
N GLU A 144 -7.67 -5.08 6.55
CA GLU A 144 -8.82 -5.92 6.85
C GLU A 144 -10.14 -5.18 6.70
N TYR A 145 -10.20 -3.90 7.07
CA TYR A 145 -11.34 -3.03 6.77
C TYR A 145 -11.21 -2.34 5.40
N GLN A 146 -10.41 -2.88 4.49
CA GLN A 146 -10.26 -2.35 3.14
C GLN A 146 -10.44 -3.39 2.05
N GLN A 147 -9.65 -4.47 2.02
CA GLN A 147 -9.65 -5.43 0.90
C GLN A 147 -9.15 -6.85 1.20
N SER A 148 -8.37 -7.09 2.27
CA SER A 148 -7.79 -8.43 2.48
C SER A 148 -8.80 -9.57 2.67
N PRO A 149 -9.99 -9.38 3.29
CA PRO A 149 -10.95 -10.46 3.45
C PRO A 149 -11.55 -10.94 2.12
N ALA A 150 -11.53 -10.11 1.06
CA ALA A 150 -12.09 -10.46 -0.23
C ALA A 150 -11.37 -11.66 -0.89
N PHE A 151 -10.13 -11.96 -0.50
CA PHE A 151 -9.36 -13.06 -1.09
C PHE A 151 -9.69 -14.44 -0.51
N ALA A 152 -10.32 -14.49 0.67
CA ALA A 152 -10.72 -15.74 1.31
C ALA A 152 -11.84 -16.42 0.52
N ARG A 153 -11.92 -17.75 0.53
CA ARG A 153 -13.04 -18.49 -0.07
C ARG A 153 -14.35 -18.27 0.68
N SER A 154 -14.29 -18.24 2.00
CA SER A 154 -15.46 -18.00 2.88
C SER A 154 -15.63 -16.53 3.21
N GLN A 155 -16.88 -16.08 3.30
CA GLN A 155 -17.22 -14.73 3.77
C GLN A 155 -17.06 -14.56 5.30
N GLU A 156 -16.76 -15.62 6.05
CA GLU A 156 -16.68 -15.61 7.52
C GLU A 156 -15.79 -14.51 8.07
N TRP A 157 -14.59 -14.32 7.52
CA TRP A 157 -13.68 -13.25 7.94
C TRP A 157 -14.32 -11.88 7.73
N PHE A 158 -14.84 -11.61 6.53
CA PHE A 158 -15.51 -10.35 6.22
C PHE A 158 -16.71 -10.09 7.14
N ARG A 159 -17.60 -11.09 7.32
CA ARG A 159 -18.80 -10.94 8.15
C ARG A 159 -18.46 -10.73 9.62
N ALA A 160 -17.41 -11.37 10.11
CA ALA A 160 -16.97 -11.22 11.49
C ALA A 160 -16.48 -9.79 11.78
N ILE A 161 -15.68 -9.19 10.90
CA ILE A 161 -15.21 -7.82 11.08
C ILE A 161 -16.31 -6.79 10.76
N ASP A 162 -17.15 -7.04 9.75
CA ASP A 162 -18.21 -6.11 9.36
C ASP A 162 -19.29 -6.01 10.44
N GLY A 163 -19.57 -7.13 11.13
CA GLY A 163 -20.48 -7.19 12.27
C GLY A 163 -20.02 -6.39 13.50
N VAL A 164 -18.78 -5.90 13.54
CA VAL A 164 -18.29 -5.02 14.61
C VAL A 164 -18.86 -3.61 14.39
N ALA A 165 -19.53 -3.08 15.43
CA ALA A 165 -20.09 -1.74 15.40
C ALA A 165 -19.00 -0.70 15.09
N LEU A 166 -19.32 0.31 14.27
CA LEU A 166 -18.37 1.30 13.76
C LEU A 166 -17.51 1.92 14.89
N GLY A 167 -18.12 2.32 16.00
CA GLY A 167 -17.42 2.93 17.14
C GLY A 167 -16.45 2.00 17.88
N ASP A 168 -16.59 0.68 17.72
CA ASP A 168 -15.76 -0.32 18.42
C ASP A 168 -14.58 -0.81 17.56
N ARG A 169 -14.57 -0.51 16.24
CA ARG A 169 -13.59 -1.07 15.29
C ARG A 169 -12.15 -0.72 15.63
N TYR A 170 -11.88 0.52 16.06
CA TYR A 170 -10.53 0.94 16.45
C TYR A 170 -10.05 0.32 17.75
N ALA A 171 -10.92 0.20 18.76
CA ALA A 171 -10.58 -0.47 20.02
C ALA A 171 -10.25 -1.95 19.78
N LEU A 172 -11.02 -2.61 18.91
CA LEU A 172 -10.76 -3.98 18.50
C LEU A 172 -9.42 -4.13 17.77
N LEU A 173 -9.13 -3.24 16.81
CA LEU A 173 -7.83 -3.21 16.12
C LEU A 173 -6.67 -3.03 17.09
N ALA A 174 -6.76 -2.06 18.01
CA ALA A 174 -5.71 -1.84 19.00
C ALA A 174 -5.47 -3.07 19.88
N ALA A 175 -6.54 -3.70 20.36
CA ALA A 175 -6.43 -4.91 21.16
C ALA A 175 -5.83 -6.09 20.37
N ALA A 176 -6.15 -6.21 19.08
CA ALA A 176 -5.59 -7.23 18.20
C ALA A 176 -4.11 -6.98 17.91
N TRP A 177 -3.73 -5.74 17.66
CA TRP A 177 -2.33 -5.33 17.49
C TRP A 177 -1.49 -5.58 18.73
N ASP A 178 -1.97 -5.20 19.92
CA ASP A 178 -1.26 -5.45 21.17
C ASP A 178 -0.92 -6.94 21.35
N ARG A 179 -1.88 -7.83 21.03
CA ARG A 179 -1.68 -9.28 21.07
C ARG A 179 -0.70 -9.78 20.01
N LEU A 180 -0.82 -9.32 18.76
CA LEU A 180 0.08 -9.67 17.67
C LEU A 180 1.52 -9.25 18.01
N ILE A 181 1.69 -8.00 18.44
CA ILE A 181 2.97 -7.42 18.84
C ILE A 181 3.58 -8.21 20.01
N THR A 182 2.77 -8.58 21.00
CA THR A 182 3.22 -9.42 22.13
C THR A 182 3.65 -10.81 21.67
N ALA A 183 2.94 -11.41 20.72
CA ALA A 183 3.31 -12.71 20.14
C ALA A 183 4.64 -12.64 19.39
N LEU A 184 4.83 -11.64 18.52
CA LEU A 184 6.10 -11.41 17.82
C LEU A 184 7.26 -11.11 18.79
N THR A 185 6.98 -10.36 19.85
CA THR A 185 7.97 -10.08 20.90
C THR A 185 8.39 -11.35 21.62
N SER A 186 7.44 -12.21 21.96
CA SER A 186 7.69 -13.50 22.61
C SER A 186 8.47 -14.46 21.71
N ALA A 187 8.29 -14.36 20.39
CA ALA A 187 9.07 -15.09 19.39
C ALA A 187 10.46 -14.47 19.11
N GLY A 188 10.82 -13.35 19.76
CA GLY A 188 12.13 -12.71 19.59
C GLY A 188 12.23 -11.72 18.43
N HIS A 189 11.10 -11.37 17.79
CA HIS A 189 11.07 -10.51 16.60
C HIS A 189 10.78 -9.04 16.87
N ARG A 190 10.73 -8.61 18.14
CA ARG A 190 10.44 -7.21 18.52
C ARG A 190 11.27 -6.19 17.75
N GLN A 191 12.58 -6.42 17.66
CA GLN A 191 13.54 -5.52 17.00
C GLN A 191 13.48 -5.60 15.46
N ARG A 192 12.56 -6.39 14.90
CA ARG A 192 12.29 -6.43 13.46
C ARG A 192 11.09 -5.55 13.09
N ILE A 193 10.30 -5.10 14.07
CA ILE A 193 9.14 -4.24 13.82
C ILE A 193 9.66 -2.81 13.60
N ALA A 194 9.60 -2.33 12.36
CA ALA A 194 10.00 -0.96 12.03
C ALA A 194 8.93 0.08 12.41
N LEU A 195 7.67 -0.27 12.17
CA LEU A 195 6.52 0.59 12.34
C LEU A 195 5.26 -0.29 12.42
N VAL A 196 4.28 0.10 13.24
CA VAL A 196 2.93 -0.48 13.21
C VAL A 196 1.95 0.60 12.79
N GLU A 197 1.23 0.34 11.71
CA GLU A 197 0.09 1.12 11.26
C GLU A 197 -1.19 0.45 11.77
N LEU A 198 -2.00 1.18 12.54
CA LEU A 198 -3.27 0.70 13.05
C LEU A 198 -4.14 0.13 11.92
N HIS A 199 -4.14 0.80 10.77
CA HIS A 199 -4.74 0.34 9.54
C HIS A 199 -4.14 1.10 8.33
N ASN A 200 -4.16 0.45 7.16
CA ASN A 200 -3.82 1.04 5.87
C ASN A 200 -4.87 2.07 5.43
N GLU A 201 -4.47 3.23 4.92
CA GLU A 201 -5.37 4.22 4.29
C GLU A 201 -6.70 4.39 5.04
N VAL A 202 -6.63 4.91 6.26
CA VAL A 202 -7.84 5.07 7.09
C VAL A 202 -8.92 5.91 6.40
N ASP A 203 -8.53 6.77 5.45
CA ASP A 203 -9.37 7.60 4.58
C ASP A 203 -9.98 6.87 3.37
N PHE A 204 -9.56 5.63 3.09
CA PHE A 204 -10.12 4.74 2.05
C PHE A 204 -10.47 3.36 2.62
N SER A 205 -11.13 3.34 3.77
CA SER A 205 -11.55 2.11 4.44
C SER A 205 -12.97 2.26 5.00
N ILE A 206 -13.54 1.17 5.52
CA ILE A 206 -14.83 1.21 6.23
C ILE A 206 -14.69 1.59 7.72
N LEU A 207 -13.54 2.14 8.13
CA LEU A 207 -13.35 2.69 9.47
C LEU A 207 -14.02 4.07 9.61
N PRO A 208 -14.41 4.47 10.84
CA PRO A 208 -14.70 5.87 11.13
C PRO A 208 -13.51 6.79 10.79
N ALA A 209 -13.73 8.10 10.77
CA ALA A 209 -12.61 9.03 10.64
C ALA A 209 -11.64 8.84 11.83
N LEU A 210 -10.34 9.08 11.63
CA LEU A 210 -9.34 8.76 12.65
C LEU A 210 -9.58 9.49 13.99
N GLN A 211 -10.10 10.72 13.94
CA GLN A 211 -10.48 11.49 15.13
C GLN A 211 -11.65 10.87 15.93
N ASP A 212 -12.42 9.97 15.33
CA ASP A 212 -13.57 9.30 15.94
C ASP A 212 -13.11 7.97 16.60
N GLY A 213 -12.10 8.07 17.48
CA GLY A 213 -11.59 6.98 18.32
C GLY A 213 -10.30 6.31 17.84
N GLY A 214 -9.88 6.52 16.59
CA GLY A 214 -8.63 5.95 16.07
C GLY A 214 -7.37 6.59 16.65
N SER A 215 -7.38 7.90 16.90
CA SER A 215 -6.28 8.60 17.58
C SER A 215 -6.06 8.08 19.00
N ASP A 216 -7.14 7.82 19.73
CA ASP A 216 -7.07 7.25 21.09
C ASP A 216 -6.49 5.83 21.06
N ALA A 217 -6.90 5.02 20.07
CA ALA A 217 -6.34 3.68 19.86
C ALA A 217 -4.83 3.70 19.53
N VAL A 218 -4.37 4.65 18.72
CA VAL A 218 -2.93 4.85 18.47
C VAL A 218 -2.21 5.24 19.76
N LEU A 219 -2.73 6.21 20.51
CA LEU A 219 -2.12 6.66 21.77
C LEU A 219 -2.04 5.53 22.79
N GLN A 220 -3.10 4.75 22.95
CA GLN A 220 -3.13 3.58 23.84
C GLN A 220 -2.03 2.58 23.46
N LEU A 221 -1.90 2.23 22.18
CA LEU A 221 -0.84 1.32 21.73
C LEU A 221 0.56 1.89 21.96
N ARG A 222 0.75 3.21 21.78
CA ARG A 222 2.03 3.86 22.08
C ARG A 222 2.38 3.81 23.56
N GLU A 223 1.40 3.94 24.45
CA GLU A 223 1.60 3.78 25.90
C GLU A 223 1.98 2.33 26.26
N GLN A 224 1.36 1.35 25.59
CA GLN A 224 1.65 -0.07 25.78
C GLN A 224 2.99 -0.50 25.19
N HIS A 225 3.41 0.13 24.08
CA HIS A 225 4.60 -0.21 23.29
C HIS A 225 5.48 1.03 23.05
N PRO A 226 6.02 1.67 24.11
CA PRO A 226 6.67 2.98 24.01
C PRO A 226 7.98 3.00 23.22
N ASP A 227 8.58 1.84 22.97
CA ASP A 227 9.77 1.67 22.13
C ASP A 227 9.47 1.54 20.62
N LEU A 228 8.20 1.36 20.22
CA LEU A 228 7.80 1.27 18.83
C LEU A 228 7.21 2.57 18.29
N LEU A 229 7.36 2.73 16.98
CA LEU A 229 6.57 3.68 16.22
C LEU A 229 5.20 3.04 15.95
N ILE A 230 4.14 3.65 16.48
CA ILE A 230 2.75 3.27 16.21
C ILE A 230 2.02 4.45 15.57
N THR A 231 1.32 4.22 14.46
CA THR A 231 0.66 5.27 13.69
C THR A 231 -0.60 4.77 12.98
N ALA A 232 -1.18 5.57 12.09
CA ALA A 232 -2.12 5.16 11.05
C ALA A 232 -1.66 5.79 9.72
N SER A 233 -1.94 5.13 8.59
CA SER A 233 -1.58 5.66 7.27
C SER A 233 -2.77 6.29 6.55
N TYR A 234 -2.49 7.28 5.69
CA TYR A 234 -3.50 7.89 4.81
C TYR A 234 -3.09 7.73 3.34
N GLY A 235 -4.07 7.36 2.51
CA GLY A 235 -3.93 7.23 1.06
C GLY A 235 -3.92 8.57 0.34
N LYS A 236 -4.65 9.55 0.88
CA LYS A 236 -4.74 10.92 0.36
C LYS A 236 -4.62 11.91 1.53
N PRO A 237 -3.39 12.12 2.04
CA PRO A 237 -3.17 13.10 3.10
C PRO A 237 -3.73 14.48 2.69
N PRO A 238 -4.33 15.24 3.63
CA PRO A 238 -4.88 16.56 3.37
C PRO A 238 -3.73 17.59 3.26
N HIS A 239 -2.89 17.48 2.22
CA HIS A 239 -1.63 18.23 2.09
C HIS A 239 -1.77 19.77 2.18
N LEU A 240 -2.94 20.33 1.88
CA LEU A 240 -3.22 21.77 2.04
C LEU A 240 -3.69 22.15 3.45
N THR A 241 -4.13 21.18 4.26
CA THR A 241 -4.62 21.36 5.62
C THR A 241 -4.05 20.33 6.59
N MET A 242 -2.76 19.97 6.44
CA MET A 242 -2.08 18.97 7.27
C MET A 242 -2.22 19.22 8.79
N HIS A 243 -2.41 20.47 9.19
CA HIS A 243 -2.65 20.86 10.59
C HIS A 243 -3.97 20.32 11.18
N GLU A 244 -4.91 19.85 10.35
CA GLU A 244 -6.17 19.21 10.75
C GLU A 244 -6.00 17.73 11.09
N LEU A 245 -4.86 17.11 10.72
CA LEU A 245 -4.57 15.75 11.13
C LEU A 245 -4.44 15.66 12.64
N PRO A 246 -4.94 14.59 13.27
CA PRO A 246 -4.82 14.41 14.70
C PRO A 246 -3.34 14.31 15.10
N GLY A 247 -3.00 14.95 16.23
CA GLY A 247 -1.69 14.77 16.85
C GLY A 247 -1.54 13.37 17.46
N GLY A 248 -0.35 13.06 17.97
CA GLY A 248 -0.12 11.80 18.69
C GLY A 248 0.14 10.58 17.80
N LEU A 249 0.25 10.75 16.49
CA LEU A 249 0.82 9.71 15.61
C LEU A 249 2.31 9.52 15.91
N GLY A 250 2.80 8.28 15.85
CA GLY A 250 4.22 7.96 16.07
C GLY A 250 5.10 8.14 14.84
N ALA A 251 4.51 8.15 13.64
CA ALA A 251 5.19 8.40 12.38
C ALA A 251 4.23 9.06 11.37
N ALA A 252 4.76 9.87 10.47
CA ALA A 252 4.03 10.42 9.34
C ALA A 252 4.04 9.41 8.17
N GLN A 253 3.25 8.33 8.29
CA GLN A 253 3.07 7.37 7.20
C GLN A 253 1.98 7.90 6.27
N PHE A 254 2.37 8.25 5.04
CA PHE A 254 1.43 8.73 4.04
C PHE A 254 1.72 8.16 2.66
N HIS A 255 0.69 8.07 1.83
CA HIS A 255 0.84 7.67 0.43
C HIS A 255 0.89 8.92 -0.44
N ILE A 256 1.79 8.89 -1.44
CA ILE A 256 1.96 10.00 -2.37
C ILE A 256 1.83 9.47 -3.77
N TYR A 257 0.62 9.60 -4.30
CA TYR A 257 0.33 9.34 -5.70
C TYR A 257 0.11 10.65 -6.45
N SER A 258 0.77 10.77 -7.61
CA SER A 258 0.32 11.66 -8.66
C SER A 258 -0.34 10.85 -9.76
N TYR A 259 -1.65 11.05 -9.91
CA TYR A 259 -2.42 10.37 -10.93
C TYR A 259 -2.33 11.10 -12.28
N GLY A 260 -2.51 12.43 -12.32
CA GLY A 260 -2.39 13.24 -13.54
C GLY A 260 -3.04 12.60 -14.79
N VAL A 261 -2.20 12.18 -15.75
CA VAL A 261 -2.62 11.54 -17.01
C VAL A 261 -3.45 10.26 -16.78
N LEU A 262 -3.16 9.51 -15.72
CA LEU A 262 -3.90 8.30 -15.35
C LEU A 262 -5.33 8.63 -14.91
N ASP A 263 -5.52 9.62 -14.05
CA ASP A 263 -6.87 10.05 -13.63
C ASP A 263 -7.66 10.64 -14.80
N ALA A 264 -6.99 11.34 -15.72
CA ALA A 264 -7.62 11.81 -16.95
C ALA A 264 -8.14 10.64 -17.81
N LEU A 265 -7.35 9.58 -17.98
CA LEU A 265 -7.81 8.37 -18.69
C LEU A 265 -8.96 7.69 -17.94
N GLN A 266 -8.77 7.40 -16.66
CA GLN A 266 -9.73 6.66 -15.84
C GLN A 266 -11.10 7.33 -15.79
N LYS A 267 -11.16 8.66 -15.74
CA LYS A 267 -12.41 9.43 -15.83
C LYS A 267 -13.09 9.30 -17.19
N ARG A 268 -12.31 9.30 -18.27
CA ARG A 268 -12.78 9.17 -19.64
C ARG A 268 -13.39 7.80 -19.93
N ILE A 269 -12.75 6.74 -19.43
CA ILE A 269 -13.21 5.36 -19.61
C ILE A 269 -14.15 4.89 -18.49
N ASP A 270 -14.41 5.77 -17.52
CA ASP A 270 -15.34 5.56 -16.41
C ASP A 270 -15.08 4.27 -15.59
N ILE A 271 -13.80 3.97 -15.40
CA ILE A 271 -13.37 2.65 -14.88
C ILE A 271 -13.52 2.52 -13.36
N ARG A 272 -13.56 3.64 -12.65
CA ARG A 272 -13.67 3.71 -11.18
C ARG A 272 -15.10 3.95 -10.68
N SER A 273 -16.06 4.07 -11.59
CA SER A 273 -17.47 4.23 -11.25
C SER A 273 -18.14 2.89 -11.01
N GLU A 274 -19.40 2.94 -10.59
CA GLU A 274 -20.26 1.77 -10.41
C GLU A 274 -21.59 1.98 -11.13
N ASN A 275 -22.11 0.91 -11.74
CA ASN A 275 -23.43 0.88 -12.35
C ASN A 275 -23.67 1.98 -13.39
N THR A 276 -22.63 2.40 -14.12
CA THR A 276 -22.79 3.45 -15.12
C THR A 276 -23.58 2.94 -16.32
N ALA A 277 -24.59 3.71 -16.72
CA ALA A 277 -25.35 3.44 -17.93
C ALA A 277 -24.41 3.39 -19.16
N ASN A 278 -24.50 2.30 -19.93
CA ASN A 278 -23.70 2.03 -21.14
C ASN A 278 -22.24 1.63 -20.91
N PHE A 279 -21.86 1.15 -19.73
CA PHE A 279 -20.55 0.52 -19.55
C PHE A 279 -20.43 -0.79 -20.37
N PRO A 280 -19.30 -1.06 -21.07
CA PRO A 280 -18.17 -0.15 -21.31
C PRO A 280 -18.56 0.96 -22.29
N ASN A 281 -18.16 2.19 -21.97
CA ASN A 281 -18.41 3.35 -22.82
C ASN A 281 -17.60 3.26 -24.15
N PRO A 282 -17.91 4.09 -25.17
CA PRO A 282 -17.22 4.00 -26.46
C PRO A 282 -15.70 4.12 -26.38
N GLU A 283 -15.18 4.94 -25.47
CA GLU A 283 -13.73 5.13 -25.32
C GLU A 283 -13.08 3.88 -24.71
N LEU A 284 -13.65 3.32 -23.65
CA LEU A 284 -13.17 2.06 -23.08
C LEU A 284 -13.15 0.94 -24.13
N ARG A 285 -14.20 0.81 -24.96
CA ARG A 285 -14.24 -0.20 -26.03
C ARG A 285 -13.09 -0.11 -27.02
N THR A 286 -12.53 1.08 -27.27
CA THR A 286 -11.35 1.24 -28.13
C THR A 286 -10.05 0.79 -27.48
N LEU A 287 -10.02 0.67 -26.16
CA LEU A 287 -8.87 0.21 -25.38
C LEU A 287 -9.01 -1.26 -24.96
N LEU A 288 -10.18 -1.88 -25.12
CA LEU A 288 -10.35 -3.30 -24.83
C LEU A 288 -9.62 -4.15 -25.87
N ARG A 289 -9.15 -5.31 -25.43
CA ARG A 289 -8.64 -6.34 -26.34
C ARG A 289 -9.75 -6.77 -27.31
N ALA A 290 -9.35 -7.18 -28.52
CA ALA A 290 -10.29 -7.63 -29.55
C ALA A 290 -11.12 -8.87 -29.12
N ASP A 291 -10.60 -9.66 -28.19
CA ASP A 291 -11.24 -10.86 -27.62
C ASP A 291 -11.97 -10.58 -26.29
N ALA A 292 -12.15 -9.32 -25.89
CA ALA A 292 -12.84 -8.98 -24.65
C ALA A 292 -14.31 -9.46 -24.68
N PRO A 293 -14.76 -10.23 -23.67
CA PRO A 293 -16.16 -10.61 -23.53
C PRO A 293 -17.00 -9.38 -23.21
N THR A 294 -18.32 -9.47 -23.38
CA THR A 294 -19.20 -8.43 -22.84
C THR A 294 -19.19 -8.49 -21.31
N PRO A 295 -19.52 -7.40 -20.58
CA PRO A 295 -19.64 -7.47 -19.11
C PRO A 295 -20.63 -8.55 -18.64
N ALA A 296 -21.69 -8.80 -19.42
CA ALA A 296 -22.65 -9.86 -19.12
C ALA A 296 -22.03 -11.26 -19.24
N ASP A 297 -21.20 -11.50 -20.27
CA ASP A 297 -20.52 -12.77 -20.47
C ASP A 297 -19.34 -12.96 -19.49
N TYR A 298 -18.65 -11.87 -19.14
CA TYR A 298 -17.62 -11.88 -18.10
C TYR A 298 -18.18 -12.26 -16.74
N GLY A 299 -19.40 -11.81 -16.45
CA GLY A 299 -20.08 -12.04 -15.19
C GLY A 299 -19.59 -11.11 -14.08
N ARG A 300 -19.90 -11.49 -12.85
CA ARG A 300 -19.56 -10.74 -11.64
C ARG A 300 -19.23 -11.70 -10.51
N ALA A 301 -18.23 -11.38 -9.69
CA ALA A 301 -17.94 -12.13 -8.48
C ALA A 301 -19.09 -12.05 -7.46
N ALA A 302 -19.04 -12.88 -6.41
CA ALA A 302 -20.04 -12.84 -5.35
C ALA A 302 -20.13 -11.44 -4.72
N GLU A 303 -21.34 -10.97 -4.41
CA GLU A 303 -21.59 -9.60 -3.92
C GLU A 303 -20.74 -9.24 -2.70
N TRP A 304 -20.57 -10.19 -1.77
CA TRP A 304 -19.79 -9.98 -0.56
C TRP A 304 -18.30 -9.70 -0.84
N LYS A 305 -17.75 -10.16 -1.96
CA LYS A 305 -16.36 -9.88 -2.37
C LYS A 305 -16.18 -8.40 -2.63
N TYR A 306 -17.13 -7.78 -3.34
CA TYR A 306 -17.14 -6.34 -3.61
C TYR A 306 -17.47 -5.52 -2.36
N ALA A 307 -18.31 -6.03 -1.45
CA ALA A 307 -18.52 -5.39 -0.15
C ALA A 307 -17.27 -5.45 0.76
N ALA A 308 -16.41 -6.45 0.55
CA ALA A 308 -15.17 -6.65 1.29
C ALA A 308 -13.96 -5.95 0.66
N THR A 309 -14.15 -5.16 -0.40
CA THR A 309 -13.07 -4.46 -1.09
C THR A 309 -13.47 -3.05 -1.55
N VAL A 310 -12.47 -2.21 -1.88
CA VAL A 310 -12.65 -0.85 -2.43
C VAL A 310 -12.68 -0.80 -3.96
N VAL A 311 -12.38 -1.91 -4.64
CA VAL A 311 -12.45 -1.97 -6.12
C VAL A 311 -13.83 -2.37 -6.61
N THR A 312 -14.25 -1.77 -7.72
CA THR A 312 -15.55 -2.02 -8.33
C THR A 312 -15.49 -3.17 -9.33
N ASP A 313 -16.64 -3.75 -9.65
CA ASP A 313 -16.74 -4.76 -10.71
C ASP A 313 -16.39 -4.19 -12.09
N GLN A 314 -16.72 -2.92 -12.35
CA GLN A 314 -16.29 -2.20 -13.55
C GLN A 314 -14.75 -2.13 -13.64
N MET A 315 -14.09 -1.82 -12.52
CA MET A 315 -12.63 -1.73 -12.46
C MET A 315 -11.98 -3.09 -12.72
N VAL A 316 -12.51 -4.15 -12.10
CA VAL A 316 -12.03 -5.53 -12.28
C VAL A 316 -12.22 -6.00 -13.73
N TYR A 317 -13.41 -5.85 -14.31
CA TYR A 317 -13.65 -6.20 -15.71
C TYR A 317 -12.73 -5.39 -16.64
N GLY A 318 -12.65 -4.08 -16.41
CA GLY A 318 -11.91 -3.18 -17.25
C GLY A 318 -10.43 -3.53 -17.32
N TYR A 319 -9.79 -3.73 -16.17
CA TYR A 319 -8.36 -4.06 -16.14
C TYR A 319 -8.06 -5.49 -16.57
N ASP A 320 -8.97 -6.44 -16.37
CA ASP A 320 -8.82 -7.79 -16.90
C ASP A 320 -8.80 -7.84 -18.44
N TRP A 321 -9.46 -6.89 -19.10
CA TRP A 321 -9.69 -6.94 -20.55
C TRP A 321 -9.15 -5.75 -21.34
N ILE A 322 -8.57 -4.76 -20.69
CA ILE A 322 -7.88 -3.69 -21.38
C ILE A 322 -6.64 -4.22 -22.09
N ASP A 323 -6.39 -3.70 -23.29
CA ASP A 323 -5.14 -3.89 -24.00
C ASP A 323 -4.08 -2.98 -23.37
N ALA A 324 -3.09 -3.60 -22.73
CA ALA A 324 -2.04 -2.88 -22.02
C ALA A 324 -1.20 -1.99 -22.94
N ASP A 325 -0.98 -2.39 -24.19
CA ASP A 325 -0.22 -1.59 -25.15
C ASP A 325 -1.02 -0.37 -25.58
N ALA A 326 -2.33 -0.52 -25.81
CA ALA A 326 -3.22 0.59 -26.14
C ALA A 326 -3.35 1.58 -24.97
N TRP A 327 -3.45 1.06 -23.74
CA TRP A 327 -3.47 1.84 -22.51
C TRP A 327 -2.18 2.65 -22.34
N ASP A 328 -1.01 2.01 -22.42
CA ASP A 328 0.28 2.69 -22.26
C ASP A 328 0.52 3.69 -23.40
N ALA A 329 0.18 3.33 -24.64
CA ALA A 329 0.30 4.24 -25.79
C ALA A 329 -0.51 5.52 -25.59
N TRP A 330 -1.73 5.41 -25.06
CA TRP A 330 -2.54 6.59 -24.72
C TRP A 330 -1.85 7.43 -23.65
N LEU A 331 -1.40 6.81 -22.55
CA LEU A 331 -0.73 7.52 -21.46
C LEU A 331 0.53 8.25 -21.94
N TYR A 332 1.36 7.61 -22.76
CA TYR A 332 2.56 8.24 -23.31
C TYR A 332 2.25 9.41 -24.25
N ASN A 333 1.22 9.29 -25.09
CA ASN A 333 0.83 10.36 -26.00
C ASN A 333 0.30 11.60 -25.25
N GLU A 334 -0.42 11.39 -24.16
CA GLU A 334 -1.06 12.48 -23.40
C GLU A 334 -0.19 13.02 -22.26
N TYR A 335 0.83 12.28 -21.81
CA TYR A 335 1.67 12.64 -20.65
C TYR A 335 2.27 14.04 -20.75
N GLY A 336 2.63 14.50 -21.96
CA GLY A 336 3.20 15.84 -22.15
C GLY A 336 2.34 16.97 -21.56
N THR A 337 1.01 16.83 -21.62
CA THR A 337 0.06 17.80 -21.04
C THR A 337 0.06 17.79 -19.51
N TYR A 338 0.35 16.65 -18.89
CA TYR A 338 0.25 16.44 -17.45
C TYR A 338 1.62 16.44 -16.72
N ARG A 339 2.73 16.40 -17.46
CA ARG A 339 4.08 16.25 -16.91
C ARG A 339 4.37 17.20 -15.75
N GLU A 340 4.13 18.50 -15.94
CA GLU A 340 4.46 19.51 -14.94
C GLU A 340 3.55 19.42 -13.71
N VAL A 341 2.25 19.20 -13.90
CA VAL A 341 1.33 19.06 -12.75
C VAL A 341 1.67 17.82 -11.94
N MET A 342 2.03 16.71 -12.60
CA MET A 342 2.37 15.48 -11.88
C MET A 342 3.63 15.64 -11.01
N ARG A 343 4.67 16.29 -11.56
CA ARG A 343 5.89 16.60 -10.80
C ARG A 343 5.58 17.48 -9.59
N ARG A 344 4.83 18.57 -9.78
CA ARG A 344 4.45 19.48 -8.69
C ARG A 344 3.57 18.82 -7.63
N GLU A 345 2.68 17.92 -8.03
CA GLU A 345 1.84 17.17 -7.09
C GLU A 345 2.69 16.29 -6.17
N ILE A 346 3.66 15.57 -6.72
CA ILE A 346 4.62 14.78 -5.92
C ILE A 346 5.38 15.71 -4.97
N GLU A 347 6.02 16.74 -5.52
CA GLU A 347 6.88 17.65 -4.76
C GLU A 347 6.12 18.34 -3.61
N SER A 348 5.02 19.01 -3.91
CA SER A 348 4.24 19.76 -2.92
C SER A 348 3.70 18.86 -1.79
N ARG A 349 3.28 17.63 -2.11
CA ARG A 349 2.78 16.68 -1.11
C ARG A 349 3.89 16.14 -0.22
N VAL A 350 5.05 15.81 -0.79
CA VAL A 350 6.23 15.39 -0.02
C VAL A 350 6.65 16.51 0.94
N ILE A 351 6.73 17.75 0.46
CA ILE A 351 7.11 18.91 1.27
C ILE A 351 6.10 19.13 2.41
N ALA A 352 4.79 19.06 2.12
CA ALA A 352 3.76 19.22 3.13
C ALA A 352 3.82 18.13 4.22
N VAL A 353 4.00 16.87 3.80
CA VAL A 353 4.17 15.73 4.71
C VAL A 353 5.41 15.91 5.58
N ALA A 354 6.56 16.22 4.99
CA ALA A 354 7.80 16.40 5.73
C ALA A 354 7.75 17.60 6.68
N GLY A 355 7.11 18.70 6.27
CA GLY A 355 6.90 19.88 7.10
C GLY A 355 6.03 19.57 8.32
N TRP A 356 4.92 18.84 8.12
CA TRP A 356 4.07 18.40 9.22
C TRP A 356 4.79 17.42 10.14
N ALA A 357 5.52 16.44 9.59
CA ALA A 357 6.27 15.46 10.36
C ALA A 357 7.33 16.12 11.26
N ARG A 358 8.02 17.15 10.77
CA ARG A 358 8.96 17.96 11.56
C ARG A 358 8.25 18.73 12.67
N TRP A 359 7.09 19.31 12.37
CA TRP A 359 6.29 20.02 13.37
C TRP A 359 5.83 19.08 14.50
N GLN A 360 5.47 17.84 14.15
CA GLN A 360 5.09 16.79 15.11
C GLN A 360 6.29 16.05 15.72
N GLN A 361 7.52 16.32 15.24
CA GLN A 361 8.75 15.65 15.63
C GLN A 361 8.70 14.12 15.46
N VAL A 362 8.21 13.65 14.33
CA VAL A 362 8.09 12.22 14.00
C VAL A 362 8.77 11.88 12.67
N PRO A 363 9.28 10.65 12.48
CA PRO A 363 9.83 10.23 11.20
C PRO A 363 8.72 10.14 10.14
N ALA A 364 9.01 10.62 8.93
CA ALA A 364 8.12 10.52 7.78
C ALA A 364 8.43 9.28 6.94
N VAL A 365 7.39 8.61 6.46
CA VAL A 365 7.49 7.40 5.64
C VAL A 365 6.50 7.51 4.48
N ILE A 366 6.97 7.29 3.25
CA ILE A 366 6.12 7.17 2.07
C ILE A 366 5.90 5.68 1.77
N GLY A 367 4.80 5.13 2.30
CA GLY A 367 4.52 3.70 2.25
C GLY A 367 3.96 3.20 0.92
N GLU A 368 3.41 4.10 0.11
CA GLU A 368 2.95 3.86 -1.25
C GLU A 368 3.11 5.12 -2.12
N GLY A 369 3.29 4.92 -3.42
CA GLY A 369 3.57 5.96 -4.43
C GLY A 369 4.14 5.32 -5.71
N TRP A 370 4.57 6.03 -6.73
CA TRP A 370 4.42 7.47 -6.96
C TRP A 370 3.33 7.75 -8.00
N ILE A 371 2.98 6.72 -8.77
CA ILE A 371 1.95 6.73 -9.80
C ILE A 371 0.83 5.82 -9.35
N GLY A 372 -0.39 6.24 -9.63
CA GLY A 372 -1.58 5.54 -9.17
C GLY A 372 -1.80 4.18 -9.82
N TYR A 373 -2.93 3.59 -9.47
CA TYR A 373 -3.33 2.24 -9.84
C TYR A 373 -3.42 1.99 -11.37
N THR A 374 -2.69 0.98 -11.88
CA THR A 374 -2.66 0.57 -13.29
C THR A 374 -3.12 -0.88 -13.48
N PRO A 375 -3.55 -1.30 -14.69
CA PRO A 375 -3.67 -2.72 -15.03
C PRO A 375 -2.36 -3.45 -14.78
N LEU A 376 -2.42 -4.75 -14.45
CA LEU A 376 -1.24 -5.55 -14.09
C LEU A 376 -0.16 -5.53 -15.19
N LEU A 377 -0.59 -5.58 -16.46
CA LEU A 377 0.31 -5.65 -17.60
C LEU A 377 0.63 -4.27 -18.22
N GLY A 378 0.04 -3.19 -17.72
CA GLY A 378 0.45 -1.84 -18.08
C GLY A 378 1.81 -1.53 -17.47
N THR A 379 2.67 -0.86 -18.24
CA THR A 379 4.08 -0.61 -17.90
C THR A 379 4.42 0.87 -17.80
N PHE A 380 3.43 1.77 -17.84
CA PHE A 380 3.68 3.21 -17.75
C PHE A 380 4.48 3.61 -16.49
N GLU A 381 4.19 3.00 -15.33
CA GLU A 381 4.93 3.24 -14.07
C GLU A 381 6.33 2.62 -14.11
N GLU A 382 6.43 1.38 -14.58
CA GLU A 382 7.68 0.64 -14.74
C GLU A 382 8.57 1.21 -15.84
N GLY A 383 8.02 2.00 -16.76
CA GLY A 383 8.68 2.53 -17.93
C GLY A 383 9.50 3.80 -17.65
N PRO A 384 10.09 4.41 -18.69
CA PRO A 384 10.99 5.55 -18.53
C PRO A 384 10.36 6.76 -17.82
N VAL A 385 9.10 7.07 -18.16
CA VAL A 385 8.36 8.19 -17.56
C VAL A 385 8.08 7.93 -16.09
N GLY A 386 7.57 6.74 -15.75
CA GLY A 386 7.25 6.42 -14.38
C GLY A 386 8.45 6.36 -13.46
N ARG A 387 9.56 5.80 -13.95
CA ARG A 387 10.85 5.84 -13.23
C ARG A 387 11.38 7.27 -13.05
N GLU A 388 11.22 8.17 -14.01
CA GLU A 388 11.59 9.59 -13.85
C GLU A 388 10.79 10.24 -12.70
N LEU A 389 9.47 10.01 -12.65
CA LEU A 389 8.60 10.52 -11.60
C LEU A 389 8.92 9.92 -10.23
N ALA A 390 9.22 8.62 -10.19
CA ALA A 390 9.64 7.94 -8.97
C ALA A 390 10.95 8.51 -8.42
N VAL A 391 11.98 8.65 -9.26
CA VAL A 391 13.25 9.27 -8.86
C VAL A 391 13.04 10.71 -8.39
N HIS A 392 12.17 11.48 -9.05
CA HIS A 392 11.84 12.82 -8.60
C HIS A 392 11.24 12.83 -7.19
N GLY A 393 10.26 11.96 -6.91
CA GLY A 393 9.66 11.84 -5.58
C GLY A 393 10.66 11.39 -4.51
N ILE A 394 11.51 10.42 -4.83
CA ILE A 394 12.57 9.92 -3.94
C ILE A 394 13.57 11.03 -3.62
N THR A 395 14.09 11.75 -4.62
CA THR A 395 15.01 12.86 -4.38
C THR A 395 14.37 13.93 -3.51
N THR A 396 13.13 14.35 -3.81
CA THR A 396 12.43 15.33 -2.96
C THR A 396 12.22 14.81 -1.54
N ALA A 397 11.90 13.52 -1.37
CA ALA A 397 11.73 12.92 -0.05
C ALA A 397 13.04 12.92 0.75
N LEU A 398 14.15 12.59 0.11
CA LEU A 398 15.49 12.63 0.70
C LEU A 398 15.91 14.05 1.10
N ASP A 399 15.73 15.03 0.19
CA ASP A 399 16.04 16.45 0.41
C ASP A 399 15.25 17.04 1.59
N HIS A 400 14.03 16.52 1.83
CA HIS A 400 13.17 16.93 2.92
C HIS A 400 13.20 16.00 4.15
N GLY A 401 14.16 15.06 4.22
CA GLY A 401 14.45 14.26 5.41
C GLY A 401 13.46 13.13 5.71
N VAL A 402 12.71 12.67 4.72
CA VAL A 402 11.81 11.50 4.85
C VAL A 402 12.63 10.25 5.13
N TRP A 403 12.32 9.54 6.22
CA TRP A 403 13.10 8.39 6.69
C TRP A 403 12.99 7.17 5.77
N GLY A 404 11.78 6.84 5.32
CA GLY A 404 11.51 5.63 4.54
C GLY A 404 10.64 5.89 3.33
N MET A 405 10.88 5.19 2.23
CA MET A 405 10.06 5.30 1.02
C MET A 405 10.07 4.02 0.17
N VAL A 406 9.00 3.83 -0.59
CA VAL A 406 8.95 2.84 -1.69
C VAL A 406 9.64 3.38 -2.94
N LEU A 407 10.14 2.49 -3.79
CA LEU A 407 10.55 2.85 -5.16
C LEU A 407 9.34 3.09 -6.09
N GLY A 408 8.26 2.37 -5.79
CA GLY A 408 6.97 2.38 -6.45
C GLY A 408 6.10 1.31 -5.79
N SER A 409 4.78 1.48 -5.81
CA SER A 409 3.83 0.56 -5.14
C SER A 409 3.83 -0.81 -5.80
N ASN A 410 4.29 -0.85 -7.05
CA ASN A 410 4.36 -2.05 -7.87
C ASN A 410 5.71 -2.77 -7.76
N ALA A 411 6.64 -2.32 -6.92
CA ALA A 411 7.96 -2.94 -6.78
C ALA A 411 7.94 -4.12 -5.78
N ALA A 412 7.26 -5.20 -6.18
CA ALA A 412 7.09 -6.42 -5.38
C ALA A 412 7.15 -7.69 -6.25
N PRO A 413 7.49 -8.86 -5.69
CA PRO A 413 7.71 -10.12 -6.42
C PRO A 413 6.69 -10.53 -7.48
N HIS A 414 5.41 -10.19 -7.28
CA HIS A 414 4.31 -10.57 -8.17
C HIS A 414 4.05 -9.57 -9.32
N HIS A 415 4.71 -8.41 -9.31
CA HIS A 415 4.51 -7.35 -10.28
C HIS A 415 5.62 -7.32 -11.35
N PRO A 416 5.32 -6.88 -12.59
CA PRO A 416 6.34 -6.72 -13.63
C PRO A 416 7.51 -5.81 -13.24
N PHE A 417 7.29 -4.82 -12.36
CA PHE A 417 8.36 -3.92 -11.92
C PHE A 417 9.53 -4.67 -11.29
N TRP A 418 9.27 -5.82 -10.64
CA TRP A 418 10.27 -6.65 -9.96
C TRP A 418 11.45 -7.04 -10.86
N PHE A 419 11.22 -7.19 -12.17
CA PHE A 419 12.25 -7.55 -13.14
C PHE A 419 13.20 -6.40 -13.51
N SER A 420 12.91 -5.18 -13.06
CA SER A 420 13.75 -3.99 -13.27
C SER A 420 14.94 -3.95 -12.30
N LYS A 421 15.66 -5.08 -12.14
CA LYS A 421 16.60 -5.34 -11.04
C LYS A 421 17.70 -4.29 -10.90
N ALA A 422 18.38 -3.97 -12.00
CA ALA A 422 19.49 -3.02 -12.00
C ALA A 422 19.05 -1.61 -11.57
N TRP A 423 17.86 -1.18 -12.02
CA TRP A 423 17.31 0.11 -11.63
C TRP A 423 16.94 0.11 -10.14
N GLN A 424 16.25 -0.93 -9.65
CA GLN A 424 15.88 -1.03 -8.25
C GLN A 424 17.12 -1.02 -7.33
N GLN A 425 18.16 -1.80 -7.66
CA GLN A 425 19.42 -1.82 -6.91
C GLN A 425 20.08 -0.44 -6.86
N GLN A 426 20.14 0.25 -8.00
CA GLN A 426 20.73 1.59 -8.08
C GLN A 426 19.95 2.60 -7.23
N THR A 427 18.62 2.58 -7.31
CA THR A 427 17.77 3.52 -6.57
C THR A 427 17.70 3.20 -5.08
N ASN A 428 17.75 1.93 -4.69
CA ASN A 428 17.88 1.52 -3.29
C ASN A 428 19.20 1.99 -2.68
N ALA A 429 20.31 1.84 -3.40
CA ALA A 429 21.60 2.37 -2.97
C ALA A 429 21.56 3.89 -2.77
N LEU A 430 20.92 4.64 -3.69
CA LEU A 430 20.73 6.09 -3.55
C LEU A 430 20.02 6.46 -2.23
N ILE A 431 18.99 5.71 -1.83
CA ILE A 431 18.26 5.96 -0.58
C ILE A 431 19.13 5.62 0.64
N LEU A 432 19.80 4.47 0.62
CA LEU A 432 20.57 3.96 1.76
C LEU A 432 21.87 4.74 2.00
N ASP A 433 22.49 5.25 0.95
CA ASP A 433 23.72 6.05 1.02
C ASP A 433 23.44 7.53 1.36
N HIS A 434 22.17 7.94 1.36
CA HIS A 434 21.79 9.32 1.68
C HIS A 434 21.91 9.60 3.19
N PRO A 435 22.64 10.65 3.60
CA PRO A 435 22.90 10.97 5.00
C PRO A 435 21.65 11.31 5.82
#